data_AF-A0A972VK47-F1
#
_entry.id   AF-A0A972VK47-F1
#
_cell.length_a   1.000
_cell.length_b   1.000
_cell.length_c   1.000
_cell.angle_alpha   90.00
_cell.angle_beta   90.00
_cell.angle_gamma   90.00
#
_symmetry.space_group_name_H-M   'P 1'
#
loop_
_entity.id
_entity.type
_entity.pdbx_description
1 polymer ?
#
loop_
_entity_poly.entity_id
_entity_poly.type
_entity_poly.pdbx_seq_one_letter_code
_entity_poly.pdbx_strand_id
1 'polypeptide(L)'
;MNIRNTKGFTLIELIMVIVILGILSTVLVPRYFNFAEDAHKASVDSYIGNFKSSLFMYAADRILDVGTRSYPDADEFENTAGLQMGLIFDEIPSFWTIVPSGTDAVIFEYERTEPTTQVRYTCNGSDVYTMELIQGPTYIMNAL
;
A
#
# COMPACT_ATOMS: atom_id res chain seq x y z
N MET A 1 34.29 0.14 -52.28
CA MET A 1 34.89 -1.04 -51.62
C MET A 1 34.45 -1.02 -50.17
N ASN A 2 33.79 -2.09 -49.75
CA ASN A 2 33.12 -2.25 -48.46
C ASN A 2 34.15 -2.52 -47.35
N ILE A 3 34.10 -1.81 -46.22
CA ILE A 3 34.93 -2.11 -45.04
C ILE A 3 33.99 -2.43 -43.88
N ARG A 4 33.62 -3.70 -43.75
CA ARG A 4 32.98 -4.22 -42.53
C ARG A 4 34.06 -4.35 -41.46
N ASN A 5 34.12 -3.38 -40.55
CA ASN A 5 34.97 -3.45 -39.36
C ASN A 5 34.25 -4.26 -38.26
N THR A 6 34.21 -5.58 -38.40
CA THR A 6 33.72 -6.46 -37.34
C THR A 6 34.85 -6.67 -36.33
N LYS A 7 35.02 -5.71 -35.41
CA LYS A 7 35.84 -5.94 -34.21
C LYS A 7 35.11 -6.95 -33.32
N GLY A 8 35.68 -8.14 -33.17
CA GLY A 8 35.21 -9.13 -32.20
C GLY A 8 35.55 -8.68 -30.77
N PHE A 9 34.65 -8.98 -29.84
CA PHE A 9 34.85 -8.75 -28.40
C PHE A 9 36.04 -9.58 -27.91
N THR A 10 36.89 -9.03 -27.04
CA THR A 10 38.03 -9.80 -26.54
C THR A 10 37.62 -10.70 -25.37
N LEU A 11 38.25 -11.87 -25.25
CA LEU A 11 37.95 -12.82 -24.17
C LEU A 11 38.23 -12.20 -22.79
N ILE A 12 39.30 -11.41 -22.70
CA ILE A 12 39.67 -10.69 -21.47
C ILE A 12 38.62 -9.65 -21.08
N GLU A 13 37.99 -8.99 -22.04
CA GLU A 13 36.95 -7.98 -21.80
C GLU A 13 35.67 -8.62 -21.23
N LEU A 14 35.32 -9.82 -21.72
CA LEU A 14 34.22 -10.59 -21.13
C LEU A 14 34.54 -11.04 -19.70
N ILE A 15 35.76 -11.54 -19.45
CA ILE A 15 36.19 -11.98 -18.11
C ILE A 15 36.21 -10.80 -17.12
N MET A 16 36.74 -9.65 -17.53
CA MET A 16 36.80 -8.48 -16.67
C MET A 16 35.39 -8.01 -16.28
N VAL A 17 34.43 -8.03 -17.22
CA VAL A 17 33.04 -7.64 -16.94
C VAL A 17 32.36 -8.56 -15.92
N ILE A 18 32.50 -9.89 -16.05
CA ILE A 18 31.89 -10.81 -15.07
C ILE A 18 32.53 -10.70 -13.69
N VAL A 19 33.84 -10.39 -13.62
CA VAL A 19 34.54 -10.15 -12.35
C VAL A 19 34.02 -8.87 -11.69
N ILE A 20 33.87 -7.77 -12.44
CA ILE A 20 33.32 -6.52 -11.93
C ILE A 20 31.87 -6.72 -11.47
N LEU A 21 31.04 -7.39 -12.28
CA LEU A 21 29.64 -7.70 -11.92
C LEU A 21 29.56 -8.62 -10.70
N GLY A 22 30.49 -9.56 -10.52
CA GLY A 22 30.56 -10.41 -9.34
C GLY A 22 30.77 -9.60 -8.05
N ILE A 23 31.74 -8.68 -8.07
CA ILE A 23 32.03 -7.81 -6.90
C ILE A 23 30.86 -6.86 -6.61
N LEU A 24 30.30 -6.23 -7.65
CA LEU A 24 29.17 -5.31 -7.51
C LEU A 24 27.90 -6.02 -7.01
N SER A 25 27.65 -7.24 -7.46
CA SER A 25 26.48 -8.02 -7.04
C SER A 25 26.48 -8.29 -5.53
N THR A 26 27.63 -8.70 -4.97
CA THR A 26 27.76 -8.99 -3.52
C THR A 26 27.39 -7.80 -2.64
N VAL A 27 27.77 -6.58 -3.03
CA VAL A 27 27.47 -5.37 -2.24
C VAL A 27 26.05 -4.83 -2.50
N LEU A 28 25.46 -5.14 -3.65
CA LEU A 28 24.16 -4.62 -4.07
C LEU A 28 22.99 -5.38 -3.44
N VAL A 29 23.11 -6.71 -3.29
CA VAL A 29 22.05 -7.57 -2.75
C VAL A 29 21.51 -7.13 -1.38
N PRO A 30 22.32 -6.94 -0.32
CA PRO A 30 21.78 -6.59 1.01
C PRO A 30 21.13 -5.21 1.04
N ARG A 31 21.66 -4.26 0.26
CA ARG A 31 21.08 -2.91 0.15
C ARG A 31 19.73 -2.95 -0.57
N TYR A 32 19.63 -3.76 -1.63
CA TYR A 32 18.40 -3.91 -2.38
C TYR A 32 17.22 -4.38 -1.51
N PHE A 33 17.44 -5.36 -0.62
CA PHE A 33 16.39 -5.84 0.29
C PHE A 33 15.90 -4.75 1.26
N ASN A 34 16.82 -4.01 1.87
CA ASN A 34 16.44 -2.92 2.79
C ASN A 34 15.66 -1.81 2.05
N PHE A 35 16.09 -1.42 0.85
CA PHE A 35 15.37 -0.44 0.04
C PHE A 35 13.97 -0.92 -0.37
N ALA A 36 13.82 -2.21 -0.69
CA ALA A 36 12.53 -2.80 -1.02
C ALA A 36 11.58 -2.79 0.19
N GLU A 37 12.07 -3.10 1.39
CA GLU A 37 11.30 -3.05 2.63
C GLU A 37 10.89 -1.62 3.00
N ASP A 38 11.81 -0.67 2.91
CA ASP A 38 11.52 0.74 3.21
C ASP A 38 10.51 1.33 2.22
N ALA A 39 10.65 1.03 0.92
CA ALA A 39 9.70 1.43 -0.09
C ALA A 39 8.31 0.80 0.14
N HIS A 40 8.29 -0.44 0.64
CA HIS A 40 7.05 -1.12 1.01
C HIS A 40 6.35 -0.44 2.19
N LYS A 41 7.08 -0.15 3.28
CA LYS A 41 6.55 0.58 4.44
C LYS A 41 6.02 1.96 4.05
N ALA A 42 6.79 2.73 3.28
CA ALA A 42 6.38 4.05 2.80
C ALA A 42 5.11 3.99 1.94
N SER A 43 4.95 2.94 1.12
CA SER A 43 3.73 2.73 0.35
C SER A 43 2.54 2.49 1.28
N VAL A 44 2.66 1.57 2.24
CA VAL A 44 1.60 1.27 3.22
C VAL A 44 1.19 2.52 4.00
N ASP A 45 2.15 3.30 4.50
CA ASP A 45 1.89 4.55 5.23
C ASP A 45 1.15 5.59 4.35
N SER A 46 1.52 5.70 3.08
CA SER A 46 0.82 6.57 2.13
C SER A 46 -0.64 6.15 1.92
N TYR A 47 -0.90 4.85 1.78
CA TYR A 47 -2.26 4.32 1.62
C TYR A 47 -3.10 4.56 2.87
N ILE A 48 -2.52 4.35 4.05
CA ILE A 48 -3.15 4.68 5.34
C ILE A 48 -3.51 6.16 5.41
N GLY A 49 -2.62 7.07 5.02
CA GLY A 49 -2.89 8.52 5.02
C GLY A 49 -4.05 8.90 4.09
N ASN A 50 -4.10 8.30 2.91
CA ASN A 50 -5.20 8.48 1.96
C ASN A 50 -6.53 7.93 2.49
N PHE A 51 -6.50 6.77 3.15
CA PHE A 51 -7.67 6.17 3.80
C PHE A 51 -8.25 7.09 4.89
N LYS A 52 -7.40 7.62 5.76
CA LYS A 52 -7.79 8.62 6.78
C LYS A 52 -8.45 9.85 6.15
N SER A 53 -7.86 10.37 5.08
CA SER A 53 -8.40 11.55 4.36
C SER A 53 -9.78 11.26 3.77
N SER A 54 -9.98 10.07 3.22
CA SER A 54 -11.27 9.61 2.69
C SER A 54 -12.33 9.55 3.78
N LEU A 55 -11.99 8.97 4.95
CA LEU A 55 -12.89 8.89 6.10
C LEU A 55 -13.26 10.27 6.65
N PHE A 56 -12.32 11.22 6.67
CA PHE A 56 -12.62 12.60 7.06
C PHE A 56 -13.59 13.28 6.08
N MET A 57 -13.43 13.04 4.78
CA MET A 57 -14.35 13.58 3.77
C MET A 57 -15.76 13.01 3.93
N TYR A 58 -15.87 11.69 4.10
CA TYR A 58 -17.15 11.03 4.36
C TYR A 58 -17.82 11.61 5.63
N ALA A 59 -17.06 11.71 6.72
CA ALA A 59 -17.58 12.25 7.97
C ALA A 59 -18.03 13.71 7.83
N ALA A 60 -17.36 14.52 7.01
CA ALA A 60 -17.79 15.89 6.69
C ALA A 60 -19.10 15.92 5.90
N ASP A 61 -19.27 15.04 4.92
CA ASP A 61 -20.50 14.90 4.14
C ASP A 61 -21.68 14.46 5.04
N ARG A 62 -21.46 13.53 5.97
CA ARG A 62 -22.47 13.11 6.95
C ARG A 62 -22.92 14.24 7.87
N ILE A 63 -22.03 15.15 8.25
CA ILE A 63 -22.44 16.34 9.01
C ILE A 63 -23.39 17.21 8.20
N LEU A 64 -23.17 17.35 6.89
CA LEU A 64 -24.05 18.13 6.02
C LEU A 64 -25.40 17.46 5.79
N ASP A 65 -25.43 16.13 5.71
CA ASP A 65 -26.63 15.34 5.41
C ASP A 65 -27.51 15.08 6.65
N VAL A 66 -26.92 14.59 7.75
CA VAL A 66 -27.64 14.16 8.97
C VAL A 66 -27.33 15.00 10.20
N GLY A 67 -26.52 16.05 10.07
CA GLY A 67 -26.19 16.96 11.18
C GLY A 67 -25.28 16.35 12.24
N THR A 68 -24.82 15.12 12.05
CA THR A 68 -23.97 14.38 12.98
C THR A 68 -22.77 13.84 12.23
N ARG A 69 -21.61 13.87 12.87
CA ARG A 69 -20.41 13.24 12.35
C ARG A 69 -20.56 11.72 12.51
N SER A 70 -20.38 10.97 11.42
CA SER A 70 -20.34 9.51 11.49
C SER A 70 -19.33 8.97 10.51
N TYR A 71 -18.69 7.86 10.85
CA TYR A 71 -17.87 7.06 9.93
C TYR A 71 -18.69 5.87 9.40
N PRO A 72 -18.32 5.29 8.23
CA PRO A 72 -19.05 4.17 7.69
C PRO A 72 -18.84 2.91 8.54
N ASP A 73 -19.90 2.20 8.86
CA ASP A 73 -19.82 0.81 9.37
C ASP A 73 -19.40 -0.16 8.25
N ALA A 74 -19.21 -1.45 8.54
CA ALA A 74 -18.69 -2.38 7.52
C ALA A 74 -19.67 -2.58 6.35
N ASP A 75 -20.97 -2.56 6.63
CA ASP A 75 -22.01 -2.72 5.62
C ASP A 75 -22.11 -1.46 4.74
N GLU A 76 -22.03 -0.25 5.33
CA GLU A 76 -21.94 1.02 4.61
C GLU A 76 -20.62 1.15 3.87
N PHE A 77 -19.55 0.54 4.35
CA PHE A 77 -18.27 0.50 3.66
C PHE A 77 -18.38 -0.34 2.38
N GLU A 78 -19.04 -1.49 2.42
CA GLU A 78 -19.25 -2.33 1.24
C GLU A 78 -20.28 -1.74 0.26
N ASN A 79 -21.35 -1.12 0.78
CA ASN A 79 -22.49 -0.68 -0.02
C ASN A 79 -22.46 0.82 -0.41
N THR A 80 -21.78 1.67 0.37
CA THR A 80 -21.67 3.13 0.18
C THR A 80 -20.22 3.60 -0.08
N ALA A 81 -19.19 2.78 0.19
CA ALA A 81 -17.79 3.13 -0.13
C ALA A 81 -17.33 2.72 -1.55
N GLY A 82 -18.24 2.35 -2.44
CA GLY A 82 -17.94 2.19 -3.86
C GLY A 82 -17.63 3.49 -4.62
N LEU A 83 -17.97 4.68 -4.08
CA LEU A 83 -17.89 5.94 -4.84
C LEU A 83 -17.22 7.13 -4.16
N GLN A 84 -16.50 6.97 -3.04
CA GLN A 84 -15.64 8.06 -2.53
C GLN A 84 -14.23 7.61 -2.15
N MET A 85 -14.04 6.33 -1.79
CA MET A 85 -12.71 5.75 -1.73
C MET A 85 -12.14 5.38 -3.10
N GLY A 86 -13.00 4.97 -4.03
CA GLY A 86 -12.66 4.85 -5.46
C GLY A 86 -12.42 6.20 -6.17
N LEU A 87 -12.71 7.34 -5.52
CA LEU A 87 -12.39 8.67 -6.07
C LEU A 87 -11.00 9.17 -5.65
N ILE A 88 -10.47 8.67 -4.52
CA ILE A 88 -9.10 8.97 -4.07
C ILE A 88 -8.12 7.92 -4.63
N PHE A 89 -8.61 6.71 -4.88
CA PHE A 89 -7.92 5.67 -5.62
C PHE A 89 -8.70 5.39 -6.91
N ASP A 90 -8.35 6.09 -7.99
CA ASP A 90 -8.84 5.88 -9.37
C ASP A 90 -8.94 4.39 -9.73
N GLU A 91 -8.05 3.58 -9.15
CA GLU A 91 -8.23 2.14 -8.94
C GLU A 91 -7.61 1.75 -7.58
N ILE A 92 -8.21 0.78 -6.87
CA ILE A 92 -7.50 0.10 -5.78
C ILE A 92 -6.30 -0.60 -6.43
N PRO A 93 -5.05 -0.31 -6.02
CA PRO A 93 -3.90 -0.96 -6.64
C PRO A 93 -4.00 -2.48 -6.53
N SER A 94 -3.59 -3.22 -7.56
CA SER A 94 -3.76 -4.68 -7.66
C SER A 94 -3.16 -5.51 -6.53
N PHE A 95 -2.38 -4.89 -5.64
CA PHE A 95 -1.77 -5.50 -4.47
C PHE A 95 -2.57 -5.30 -3.19
N TRP A 96 -3.66 -4.53 -3.21
CA TRP A 96 -4.60 -4.41 -2.09
C TRP A 96 -5.91 -5.11 -2.44
N THR A 97 -6.40 -5.94 -1.53
CA THR A 97 -7.74 -6.53 -1.61
C THR A 97 -8.54 -6.14 -0.37
N ILE A 98 -9.86 -6.01 -0.55
CA ILE A 98 -10.79 -5.77 0.56
C ILE A 98 -11.37 -7.13 0.94
N VAL A 99 -11.18 -7.51 2.19
CA VAL A 99 -11.73 -8.72 2.79
C VAL A 99 -12.78 -8.29 3.82
N PRO A 100 -14.08 -8.53 3.57
CA PRO A 100 -15.13 -8.39 4.56
C PRO A 100 -14.79 -9.15 5.84
N SER A 101 -14.89 -8.52 7.01
CA SER A 101 -14.74 -9.24 8.29
C SER A 101 -15.93 -8.99 9.22
N GLY A 102 -17.12 -9.36 8.73
CA GLY A 102 -18.38 -9.21 9.48
C GLY A 102 -18.87 -7.75 9.55
N THR A 103 -19.85 -7.51 10.42
CA THR A 103 -20.68 -6.28 10.45
C THR A 103 -19.94 -5.02 10.91
N ASP A 104 -18.86 -5.14 11.68
CA ASP A 104 -18.21 -3.99 12.34
C ASP A 104 -16.77 -3.71 11.84
N ALA A 105 -16.21 -4.57 10.99
CA ALA A 105 -14.82 -4.48 10.57
C ALA A 105 -14.57 -4.84 9.10
N VAL A 106 -13.72 -4.06 8.45
CA VAL A 106 -13.24 -4.27 7.07
C VAL A 106 -11.73 -4.49 7.11
N ILE A 107 -11.23 -5.52 6.43
CA ILE A 107 -9.78 -5.78 6.34
C ILE A 107 -9.29 -5.40 4.95
N PHE A 108 -8.26 -4.56 4.90
CA PHE A 108 -7.47 -4.32 3.68
C PHE A 108 -6.24 -5.20 3.76
N GLU A 109 -6.08 -6.06 2.77
CA GLU A 109 -5.00 -7.01 2.70
C GLU A 109 -4.06 -6.63 1.57
N TYR A 110 -2.78 -6.41 1.91
CA TYR A 110 -1.72 -6.11 0.97
C TYR A 110 -0.95 -7.39 0.62
N GLU A 111 -1.14 -7.90 -0.59
CA GLU A 111 -0.59 -9.16 -1.09
C GLU A 111 0.49 -8.89 -2.15
N ARG A 112 1.67 -8.42 -1.72
CA ARG A 112 2.84 -8.31 -2.62
C ARG A 112 4.01 -9.22 -2.23
N THR A 113 4.08 -9.67 -0.99
CA THR A 113 5.17 -10.53 -0.49
C THR A 113 4.71 -11.20 0.80
N GLU A 114 4.96 -12.50 0.97
CA GLU A 114 4.75 -13.16 2.27
C GLU A 114 5.75 -12.61 3.30
N PRO A 115 5.31 -12.21 4.52
CA PRO A 115 3.94 -12.28 5.03
C PRO A 115 3.06 -11.11 4.54
N THR A 116 1.83 -11.45 4.17
CA THR A 116 0.80 -10.50 3.75
C THR A 116 0.54 -9.45 4.84
N THR A 117 0.59 -8.17 4.49
CA THR A 117 0.33 -7.09 5.45
C THR A 117 -1.17 -6.81 5.47
N GLN A 118 -1.81 -6.97 6.62
CA GLN A 118 -3.24 -6.73 6.76
C GLN A 118 -3.49 -5.51 7.64
N VAL A 119 -4.34 -4.60 7.17
CA VAL A 119 -4.85 -3.43 7.89
C VAL A 119 -6.32 -3.69 8.19
N ARG A 120 -6.68 -3.81 9.47
CA ARG A 120 -8.07 -3.91 9.92
C ARG A 120 -8.60 -2.51 10.22
N TYR A 121 -9.63 -2.10 9.51
CA TYR A 121 -10.54 -1.03 9.90
C TYR A 121 -11.65 -1.61 10.79
N THR A 122 -11.97 -0.95 11.89
CA THR A 122 -13.10 -1.31 12.76
C THR A 122 -13.82 -0.04 13.16
N CYS A 123 -15.12 -0.01 12.91
CA CYS A 123 -16.01 1.05 13.38
C CYS A 123 -16.46 0.69 14.80
N ASN A 124 -16.12 1.51 15.79
CA ASN A 124 -16.51 1.31 17.19
C ASN A 124 -17.65 2.27 17.55
N GLY A 125 -18.75 2.19 16.78
CA GLY A 125 -19.87 3.13 16.85
C GLY A 125 -19.69 4.37 15.96
N SER A 126 -20.64 5.31 16.00
CA SER A 126 -20.72 6.42 15.04
C SER A 126 -19.49 7.35 15.04
N ASP A 127 -18.85 7.57 16.20
CA ASP A 127 -17.85 8.64 16.39
C ASP A 127 -16.39 8.17 16.44
N VAL A 128 -16.14 6.85 16.53
CA VAL A 128 -14.80 6.32 16.77
C VAL A 128 -14.49 5.18 15.81
N TYR A 129 -13.34 5.25 15.13
CA TYR A 129 -12.81 4.12 14.38
C TYR A 129 -11.38 3.80 14.76
N THR A 130 -11.01 2.54 14.60
CA THR A 130 -9.65 2.05 14.78
C THR A 130 -9.14 1.46 13.48
N MET A 131 -7.88 1.73 13.18
CA MET A 131 -7.19 1.13 12.07
C MET A 131 -5.92 0.46 12.58
N GLU A 132 -5.84 -0.85 12.52
CA GLU A 132 -4.76 -1.64 13.10
C GLU A 132 -4.05 -2.47 12.03
N LEU A 133 -2.72 -2.49 12.07
CA LEU A 133 -1.97 -3.52 11.37
C LEU A 133 -2.10 -4.82 12.18
N ILE A 134 -2.62 -5.90 11.59
CA ILE A 134 -2.90 -7.16 12.31
C ILE A 134 -1.63 -7.77 12.95
N GLN A 135 -0.44 -7.35 12.51
CA GLN A 135 0.84 -7.63 13.16
C GLN A 135 1.68 -6.34 13.38
N GLY A 136 1.05 -5.24 13.81
CA GLY A 136 1.72 -3.95 13.97
C GLY A 136 0.98 -2.96 14.90
N PRO A 137 1.37 -1.67 14.89
CA PRO A 137 0.77 -0.67 15.76
C PRO A 137 -0.70 -0.37 15.40
N THR A 138 -1.52 -0.17 16.43
CA THR A 138 -2.92 0.29 16.32
C THR A 138 -2.96 1.81 16.22
N TYR A 139 -3.64 2.33 15.20
CA TYR A 139 -3.93 3.75 15.03
C TYR A 139 -5.38 4.02 15.41
N ILE A 140 -5.59 4.83 16.46
CA ILE A 140 -6.92 5.24 16.93
C ILE A 140 -7.22 6.64 16.40
N MET A 141 -8.41 6.83 15.83
CA MET A 141 -8.86 8.13 15.36
C MET A 141 -10.26 8.41 15.88
N ASN A 142 -10.39 9.54 16.56
CA ASN A 142 -11.64 9.99 17.15
C ASN A 142 -12.23 11.11 16.28
N ALA A 143 -13.55 11.14 16.14
CA ALA A 143 -14.25 12.40 15.85
C ALA A 143 -13.92 13.41 16.97
N LEU A 144 -13.47 14.60 16.60
CA LEU A 144 -13.39 15.75 17.51
C LEU A 144 -14.79 16.31 17.75
#